data_AF-A0A963HYT8-F1
#
_entry.id   AF-A0A963HYT8-F1
#
_cell.length_a   1.000
_cell.length_b   1.000
_cell.length_c   1.000
_cell.angle_alpha   90.00
_cell.angle_beta   90.00
_cell.angle_gamma   90.00
#
_symmetry.space_group_name_H-M   'P 1'
#
loop_
_entity.id
_entity.type
_entity.pdbx_description
1 polymer ?
#
loop_
_entity_poly.entity_id
_entity_poly.type
_entity_poly.pdbx_seq_one_letter_code
_entity_poly.pdbx_strand_id
1 'polypeptide(L)'
;MQALDTQHARILVLAREALDLAIEYKVDGLHRALDLLHKRLNEHFEDEERLLQELQFEGLVDHCESHMALMERFAELLVQVATGGASTGEVVKFIEGPIKGHFGITDAPIDLFLRTATSR
;
A
#
# COMPACT_ATOMS: atom_id res chain seq x y z
N MET A 1 14.95 -7.85 5.57
CA MET A 1 13.83 -8.69 5.08
C MET A 1 12.68 -8.75 6.09
N GLN A 2 12.85 -9.34 7.29
CA GLN A 2 11.76 -9.49 8.27
C GLN A 2 10.98 -8.19 8.64
N ALA A 3 11.63 -7.02 8.58
CA ALA A 3 10.97 -5.74 8.87
C ALA A 3 9.96 -5.32 7.79
N LEU A 4 10.32 -5.39 6.49
CA LEU A 4 9.42 -5.09 5.38
C LEU A 4 8.29 -6.13 5.29
N ASP A 5 8.62 -7.41 5.48
CA ASP A 5 7.60 -8.48 5.56
C ASP A 5 6.56 -8.19 6.67
N THR A 6 7.03 -7.66 7.81
CA THR A 6 6.16 -7.27 8.93
C THR A 6 5.29 -6.06 8.57
N GLN A 7 5.82 -5.12 7.78
CA GLN A 7 5.05 -3.97 7.27
C GLN A 7 3.96 -4.43 6.28
N HIS A 8 4.29 -5.29 5.30
CA HIS A 8 3.33 -5.90 4.39
C HIS A 8 2.19 -6.57 5.15
N ALA A 9 2.52 -7.43 6.13
CA ALA A 9 1.51 -8.11 6.93
C ALA A 9 0.58 -7.13 7.67
N ARG A 10 1.13 -6.06 8.25
CA ARG A 10 0.34 -5.03 8.93
C ARG A 10 -0.57 -4.27 7.97
N ILE A 11 -0.07 -3.91 6.79
CA ILE A 11 -0.83 -3.20 5.77
C ILE A 11 -1.99 -4.08 5.27
N LEU A 12 -1.75 -5.38 5.02
CA LEU A 12 -2.79 -6.30 4.60
C LEU A 12 -3.89 -6.49 5.67
N VAL A 13 -3.53 -6.47 6.96
CA VAL A 13 -4.51 -6.49 8.05
C VAL A 13 -5.37 -5.22 8.04
N LEU A 14 -4.76 -4.04 7.89
CA LEU A 14 -5.50 -2.77 7.81
C LEU A 14 -6.38 -2.68 6.56
N ALA A 15 -5.88 -3.18 5.43
CA ALA A 15 -6.62 -3.28 4.18
C ALA A 15 -7.86 -4.19 4.35
N ARG A 16 -7.72 -5.29 5.09
CA ARG A 16 -8.85 -6.16 5.42
C ARG A 16 -9.86 -5.48 6.33
N GLU A 17 -9.40 -4.76 7.35
CA GLU A 17 -10.28 -4.00 8.26
C GLU A 17 -11.09 -2.93 7.50
N ALA A 18 -10.43 -2.16 6.63
CA ALA A 18 -11.10 -1.17 5.79
C ALA A 18 -12.14 -1.82 4.85
N LEU A 19 -11.82 -2.99 4.28
CA LEU A 19 -12.76 -3.74 3.45
C LEU A 19 -14.01 -4.17 4.23
N ASP A 20 -13.83 -4.70 5.43
CA ASP A 20 -14.95 -5.14 6.29
C ASP A 20 -15.84 -3.96 6.68
N LEU A 21 -15.25 -2.82 7.04
CA LEU A 21 -15.98 -1.58 7.37
C LEU A 21 -16.77 -1.03 6.16
N ALA A 22 -16.22 -1.13 4.95
CA ALA A 22 -16.89 -0.71 3.73
C ALA A 22 -18.12 -1.60 3.43
N ILE A 23 -18.00 -2.91 3.63
CA ILE A 23 -19.09 -3.89 3.43
C ILE A 23 -20.19 -3.70 4.49
N GLU A 24 -19.81 -3.40 5.73
CA GLU A 24 -20.75 -3.16 6.83
C GLU A 24 -21.38 -1.75 6.81
N TYR A 25 -21.08 -0.93 5.80
CA TYR A 25 -21.55 0.46 5.67
C TYR A 25 -21.23 1.36 6.88
N LYS A 26 -20.09 1.10 7.54
CA LYS A 26 -19.62 1.86 8.72
C LYS A 26 -18.75 3.05 8.30
N VAL A 27 -19.36 4.09 7.75
CA VAL A 27 -18.67 5.24 7.14
C VAL A 27 -17.64 5.92 8.05
N ASP A 28 -18.00 6.23 9.31
CA ASP A 28 -17.08 6.89 10.24
C ASP A 28 -15.86 6.02 10.60
N GLY A 29 -16.07 4.70 10.70
CA GLY A 29 -14.99 3.74 10.94
C GLY A 29 -14.11 3.59 9.71
N LEU A 30 -14.74 3.52 8.53
CA LEU A 30 -14.07 3.36 7.24
C LEU A 30 -13.09 4.49 6.97
N HIS A 31 -13.49 5.75 7.19
CA HIS A 31 -12.61 6.90 6.96
C HIS A 31 -11.33 6.81 7.79
N ARG A 32 -11.45 6.51 9.10
CA ARG A 32 -10.29 6.35 9.98
C ARG A 32 -9.40 5.17 9.59
N ALA A 33 -10.01 4.06 9.16
CA ALA A 33 -9.27 2.89 8.71
C ALA A 33 -8.48 3.19 7.42
N LEU A 34 -9.09 3.91 6.47
CA LEU A 34 -8.43 4.33 5.23
C LEU A 34 -7.31 5.35 5.49
N ASP A 35 -7.51 6.33 6.36
CA ASP A 35 -6.46 7.28 6.77
C ASP A 35 -5.25 6.54 7.38
N LEU A 36 -5.52 5.57 8.26
CA LEU A 36 -4.48 4.78 8.89
C LEU A 36 -3.75 3.91 7.86
N LEU A 37 -4.48 3.28 6.94
CA LEU A 37 -3.92 2.47 5.86
C LEU A 37 -3.04 3.31 4.93
N HIS A 38 -3.50 4.49 4.52
CA HIS A 38 -2.74 5.44 3.71
C HIS A 38 -1.44 5.85 4.40
N LYS A 39 -1.50 6.19 5.69
CA LYS A 39 -0.31 6.52 6.47
C LYS A 39 0.69 5.36 6.52
N ARG A 40 0.23 4.13 6.75
CA ARG A 40 1.12 2.96 6.82
C ARG A 40 1.73 2.57 5.48
N LEU A 41 1.02 2.75 4.37
CA LEU A 41 1.59 2.59 3.03
C LEU A 41 2.69 3.62 2.78
N ASN A 42 2.45 4.89 3.10
CA ASN A 42 3.46 5.93 2.92
C ASN A 42 4.74 5.64 3.72
N GLU A 43 4.61 5.29 5.00
CA GLU A 43 5.76 4.92 5.85
C GLU A 43 6.52 3.71 5.27
N HIS A 44 5.80 2.73 4.74
CA HIS A 44 6.39 1.53 4.14
C HIS A 44 7.17 1.86 2.85
N PHE A 45 6.60 2.67 1.96
CA PHE A 45 7.25 3.10 0.73
C PHE A 45 8.52 3.91 1.02
N GLU A 46 8.48 4.83 1.99
CA GLU A 46 9.66 5.59 2.41
C GLU A 46 10.78 4.67 2.95
N ASP A 47 10.42 3.66 3.75
CA ASP A 47 11.37 2.69 4.30
C ASP A 47 12.00 1.81 3.21
N GLU A 48 11.18 1.33 2.27
CA GLU A 48 11.63 0.49 1.18
C GLU A 48 12.50 1.25 0.18
N GLU A 49 12.08 2.43 -0.27
CA GLU A 49 12.83 3.26 -1.21
C GLU A 49 14.19 3.64 -0.64
N ARG A 50 14.26 4.00 0.65
CA ARG A 50 15.53 4.25 1.33
C ARG A 50 16.43 3.03 1.27
N LEU A 51 15.91 1.84 1.58
CA LEU A 51 16.68 0.61 1.53
C LEU A 51 17.16 0.29 0.11
N LEU A 52 16.30 0.45 -0.90
CA LEU A 52 16.65 0.22 -2.30
C LEU A 52 17.70 1.20 -2.81
N GLN A 53 17.64 2.46 -2.37
CA GLN A 53 18.65 3.47 -2.65
C GLN A 53 20.00 3.11 -2.02
N GLU A 54 20.01 2.69 -0.76
CA GLU A 54 21.23 2.25 -0.06
C GLU A 54 21.89 1.05 -0.75
N LEU A 55 21.08 0.16 -1.33
CA LEU A 55 21.53 -1.03 -2.04
C LEU A 55 21.76 -0.81 -3.55
N GLN A 56 21.54 0.42 -4.05
CA GLN A 56 21.71 0.79 -5.45
C GLN A 56 20.88 -0.07 -6.43
N PHE A 57 19.62 -0.34 -6.08
CA PHE A 57 18.71 -1.07 -6.95
C PHE A 57 18.48 -0.32 -8.27
N GLU A 58 18.72 -0.99 -9.41
CA GLU A 58 18.65 -0.37 -10.74
C GLU A 58 17.22 0.11 -11.09
N GLY A 59 16.19 -0.61 -10.63
CA GLY A 59 14.78 -0.29 -10.87
C GLY A 59 14.17 0.72 -9.89
N LEU A 60 14.97 1.44 -9.10
CA LEU A 60 14.45 2.33 -8.05
C LEU A 60 13.50 3.41 -8.58
N VAL A 61 13.84 4.03 -9.72
CA VAL A 61 13.04 5.13 -10.28
C VAL A 61 11.65 4.66 -10.65
N ASP A 62 11.55 3.59 -11.43
CA ASP A 62 10.27 3.00 -11.85
C ASP A 62 9.44 2.55 -10.63
N HIS A 63 10.10 2.07 -9.57
CA HIS A 63 9.44 1.65 -8.34
C HIS A 63 8.84 2.84 -7.58
N CYS A 64 9.61 3.91 -7.39
CA CYS A 64 9.13 5.17 -6.78
C CYS A 64 7.94 5.75 -7.55
N GLU A 65 7.98 5.73 -8.88
CA GLU A 65 6.85 6.20 -9.71
C GLU A 65 5.59 5.37 -9.47
N SER A 66 5.74 4.06 -9.26
CA SER A 66 4.63 3.17 -8.94
C SER A 66 4.01 3.47 -7.56
N HIS A 67 4.84 3.79 -6.56
CA HIS A 67 4.39 4.25 -5.25
C HIS A 67 3.62 5.55 -5.34
N MET A 68 4.19 6.55 -6.02
CA MET A 68 3.55 7.85 -6.23
C MET A 68 2.17 7.70 -6.87
N ALA A 69 2.07 6.92 -7.95
CA ALA A 69 0.81 6.68 -8.64
C ALA A 69 -0.23 5.97 -7.76
N LEU A 70 0.19 5.05 -6.88
CA LEU A 70 -0.71 4.40 -5.94
C LEU A 70 -1.20 5.37 -4.85
N MET A 71 -0.30 6.20 -4.33
CA MET A 71 -0.62 7.18 -3.28
C MET A 71 -1.53 8.30 -3.79
N GLU A 72 -1.33 8.79 -5.01
CA GLU A 72 -2.23 9.76 -5.65
C GLU A 72 -3.65 9.21 -5.78
N ARG A 73 -3.79 7.98 -6.29
CA ARG A 73 -5.09 7.31 -6.41
C ARG A 73 -5.74 7.04 -5.05
N PHE A 74 -4.95 6.78 -4.02
CA PHE A 74 -5.47 6.64 -2.66
C PHE A 74 -5.98 7.99 -2.13
N ALA A 75 -5.22 9.07 -2.29
CA ALA A 75 -5.67 10.39 -1.88
C ALA A 75 -7.00 10.80 -2.54
N GLU A 76 -7.18 10.48 -3.83
CA GLU A 76 -8.46 10.66 -4.53
C GLU A 76 -9.60 9.85 -3.89
N LEU A 77 -9.36 8.58 -3.55
CA LEU A 77 -10.34 7.74 -2.87
C LEU A 77 -10.72 8.31 -1.50
N LEU A 78 -9.76 8.80 -0.72
CA LEU A 78 -10.02 9.42 0.59
C LEU A 78 -10.97 10.61 0.45
N VAL A 79 -10.74 11.49 -0.53
CA VAL A 79 -11.62 12.62 -0.82
C VAL A 79 -13.02 12.16 -1.23
N GLN A 80 -13.11 11.13 -2.08
CA GLN A 80 -14.41 10.59 -2.49
C GLN A 80 -15.17 9.96 -1.33
N VAL A 81 -14.50 9.22 -0.44
CA VAL A 81 -15.13 8.65 0.76
C VAL A 81 -15.58 9.75 1.71
N ALA A 82 -14.75 10.76 1.97
CA ALA A 82 -15.08 11.87 2.87
C ALA A 82 -16.25 12.72 2.37
N THR A 83 -16.42 12.84 1.06
CA THR A 83 -17.52 13.58 0.42
C THR A 83 -18.75 12.73 0.11
N GLY A 84 -18.71 11.43 0.43
CA GLY A 84 -19.77 10.48 0.11
C GLY A 84 -19.90 10.15 -1.38
N GLY A 85 -18.90 10.50 -2.19
CA GLY A 85 -18.82 10.24 -3.63
C GLY A 85 -18.32 8.85 -4.00
N ALA A 86 -17.64 8.13 -3.09
CA ALA A 86 -17.19 6.75 -3.33
C ALA A 86 -18.27 5.74 -2.90
N SER A 87 -18.55 4.79 -3.79
CA SER A 87 -19.33 3.61 -3.48
C SER A 87 -18.49 2.55 -2.74
N THR A 88 -19.15 1.67 -1.98
CA THR A 88 -18.51 0.49 -1.39
C THR A 88 -17.73 -0.33 -2.43
N GLY A 89 -18.27 -0.46 -3.65
CA GLY A 89 -17.62 -1.21 -4.74
C GLY A 89 -16.31 -0.59 -5.20
N GLU A 90 -16.20 0.74 -5.20
CA GLU A 90 -14.96 1.44 -5.54
C GLU A 90 -13.89 1.26 -4.46
N VAL A 91 -14.28 1.32 -3.19
CA VAL A 91 -13.37 1.04 -2.06
C VAL A 91 -12.85 -0.40 -2.13
N VAL A 92 -13.74 -1.38 -2.34
CA VAL A 92 -13.37 -2.80 -2.50
C VAL A 92 -12.40 -2.96 -3.68
N LYS A 93 -12.74 -2.41 -4.84
CA LYS A 93 -11.90 -2.52 -6.05
C LYS A 93 -10.52 -1.89 -5.86
N PHE A 94 -10.42 -0.79 -5.11
CA PHE A 94 -9.15 -0.16 -4.81
C PHE A 94 -8.28 -1.01 -3.87
N ILE A 95 -8.88 -1.56 -2.82
CA ILE A 95 -8.16 -2.41 -1.86
C ILE A 95 -7.69 -3.72 -2.53
N GLU A 96 -8.56 -4.36 -3.30
CA GLU A 96 -8.23 -5.67 -3.88
C GLU A 96 -7.37 -5.62 -5.13
N GLY A 97 -7.41 -4.51 -5.87
CA GLY A 97 -6.61 -4.31 -7.07
C GLY A 97 -5.27 -3.66 -6.74
N PRO A 98 -5.20 -2.31 -6.71
CA PRO A 98 -3.97 -1.56 -6.47
C PRO A 98 -3.12 -2.05 -5.30
N ILE A 99 -3.68 -2.17 -4.10
CA ILE A 99 -2.88 -2.50 -2.90
C ILE A 99 -2.37 -3.95 -2.95
N LYS A 100 -3.25 -4.94 -3.14
CA LYS A 100 -2.81 -6.34 -3.21
C LYS A 100 -1.94 -6.61 -4.44
N GLY A 101 -2.21 -5.93 -5.56
CA GLY A 101 -1.45 -6.06 -6.81
C GLY A 101 -0.03 -5.53 -6.68
N HIS A 102 0.18 -4.44 -5.93
CA HIS A 102 1.50 -3.90 -5.65
C HIS A 102 2.39 -4.93 -4.94
N PHE A 103 1.94 -5.46 -3.79
CA PHE A 103 2.67 -6.48 -3.03
C PHE A 103 2.93 -7.79 -3.80
N GLY A 104 2.05 -8.14 -4.75
CA GLY A 104 2.15 -9.39 -5.50
C GLY A 104 2.96 -9.31 -6.79
N ILE A 105 3.00 -8.15 -7.44
CA ILE A 105 3.55 -7.97 -8.78
C ILE A 105 4.68 -6.96 -8.77
N THR A 106 4.46 -5.79 -8.20
CA THR A 106 5.43 -4.69 -8.19
C THR A 106 6.59 -4.98 -7.26
N ASP A 107 6.35 -5.61 -6.10
CA ASP A 107 7.40 -5.88 -5.11
C ASP A 107 8.14 -7.19 -5.37
N ALA A 108 7.63 -8.06 -6.25
CA ALA A 108 8.25 -9.35 -6.52
C ALA A 108 9.72 -9.26 -7.01
N PRO A 109 10.09 -8.32 -7.91
CA PRO A 109 11.49 -8.09 -8.28
C PRO A 109 12.34 -7.59 -7.10
N ILE A 110 11.76 -6.80 -6.20
CA ILE A 110 12.44 -6.25 -5.02
C ILE A 110 12.69 -7.33 -3.99
N ASP A 111 11.69 -8.15 -3.70
CA ASP A 111 11.82 -9.30 -2.81
C ASP A 111 12.97 -10.21 -3.25
N LEU A 112 13.08 -10.47 -4.55
CA LEU A 112 14.19 -11.25 -5.10
C LEU A 112 15.53 -10.54 -4.90
N PHE A 113 15.60 -9.25 -5.23
CA PHE A 113 16.81 -8.44 -5.08
C PHE A 113 17.28 -8.42 -3.61
N LEU A 114 16.41 -8.08 -2.67
CA LEU A 114 16.72 -7.99 -1.24
C LEU A 114 17.20 -9.32 -0.67
N ARG A 115 16.63 -10.46 -1.09
CA ARG A 115 17.11 -11.80 -0.71
C ARG A 115 18.54 -12.04 -1.15
N THR A 116 18.90 -11.62 -2.37
CA THR A 116 20.25 -11.82 -2.91
C THR A 116 21.28 -10.85 -2.34
N ALA A 117 20.89 -9.60 -2.09
CA ALA A 117 21.76 -8.54 -1.58
C ALA A 117 22.12 -8.73 -0.10
N THR A 118 21.23 -9.33 0.70
CA THR A 118 21.41 -9.52 2.15
C THR A 118 21.92 -10.90 2.57
N SER A 119 22.20 -11.79 1.61
CA SER A 119 22.75 -13.13 1.86
C SER A 119 24.29 -13.19 1.83
N ARG A 120 24.97 -12.05 1.89
CA ARG A 120 26.44 -11.93 1.98
C ARG A 120 26.84 -11.42 3.35
#